data_AF-A0A940MGN1-F1
#
_entry.id   AF-A0A940MGN1-F1
#
_cell.length_a   1.000
_cell.length_b   1.000
_cell.length_c   1.000
_cell.angle_alpha   90.00
_cell.angle_beta   90.00
_cell.angle_gamma   90.00
#
_symmetry.space_group_name_H-M   'P 1'
#
loop_
_entity.id
_entity.type
_entity.pdbx_description
1 polymer ?
#
loop_
_entity_poly.entity_id
_entity_poly.type
_entity_poly.pdbx_seq_one_letter_code
_entity_poly.pdbx_strand_id
1 'polypeptide(L)'
;MRLVEDYLDHEDLRAIKAVYESNTPRFDLLVKASGLDPKRDFQHTNLRNLDFCGADLRGFDFSGSDLRQSAKNSNTLIDDTTIFGNAKIDWIDRDSLPIVLKMQQIEAVTTPNNRRLLLNELTTEFGKTPHVVTYMISAATNASDLETFLDFSGFIPKDLSAHQFKTLRGKAQTLLKKRLSRARSRTGRERTAIFSIDSIANQLRNSPSSLSEHIYERLVKVVSEKQHTISLKGMATIEPNDLTEAFARIGY
;
A
#
# COMPACT_ATOMS: atom_id res chain seq x y z
N MET A 1 45.77 3.32 32.38
CA MET A 1 44.52 3.18 31.61
C MET A 1 43.45 2.79 32.62
N ARG A 2 42.50 3.68 32.93
CA ARG A 2 41.40 3.34 33.86
C ARG A 2 40.46 2.37 33.14
N LEU A 3 40.09 1.28 33.81
CA LEU A 3 39.14 0.30 33.27
C LEU A 3 37.73 0.89 33.33
N VAL A 4 36.80 0.37 32.53
CA VAL A 4 35.38 0.80 32.58
C VAL A 4 34.79 0.63 33.98
N GLU A 5 35.29 -0.36 34.72
CA GLU A 5 34.97 -0.64 36.12
C GLU A 5 35.33 0.51 37.08
N ASP A 6 36.23 1.43 36.69
CA ASP A 6 36.60 2.60 37.50
C ASP A 6 35.59 3.76 37.39
N TYR A 7 34.61 3.66 36.47
CA TYR A 7 33.60 4.70 36.20
C TYR A 7 32.16 4.28 36.53
N LEU A 8 31.93 2.99 36.79
CA LEU A 8 30.62 2.45 37.10
C LEU A 8 30.55 2.17 38.59
N ASP A 9 29.52 2.70 39.25
CA ASP A 9 29.31 2.38 40.66
C ASP A 9 28.65 0.99 40.84
N HIS A 10 28.44 0.60 42.10
CA HIS A 10 27.82 -0.69 42.40
C HIS A 10 26.37 -0.80 41.91
N GLU A 11 25.66 0.32 41.77
CA GLU A 11 24.29 0.37 41.27
C GLU A 11 24.28 0.19 39.75
N ASP A 12 25.17 0.88 39.04
CA ASP A 12 25.38 0.72 37.59
C ASP A 12 25.70 -0.75 37.23
N LEU A 13 26.67 -1.35 37.94
CA LEU A 13 27.07 -2.74 37.70
C LEU A 13 25.92 -3.71 37.98
N ARG A 14 25.10 -3.43 39.00
CA ARG A 14 23.92 -4.24 39.31
C ARG A 14 22.85 -4.11 38.24
N ALA A 15 22.59 -2.90 37.75
CA ALA A 15 21.62 -2.63 36.69
C ALA A 15 22.03 -3.31 35.38
N ILE A 16 23.30 -3.19 34.98
CA ILE A 16 23.86 -3.85 33.79
C ILE A 16 23.73 -5.36 33.92
N LYS A 17 24.06 -5.93 35.08
CA LYS A 17 23.93 -7.37 35.33
C LYS A 17 22.48 -7.83 35.22
N ALA A 18 21.52 -7.09 35.81
CA ALA A 18 20.10 -7.43 35.76
C ALA A 18 19.54 -7.42 34.33
N VAL A 19 19.98 -6.48 33.50
CA VAL A 19 19.64 -6.44 32.07
C VAL A 19 20.28 -7.60 31.32
N TYR A 20 21.55 -7.89 31.56
CA TYR A 20 22.27 -8.97 30.88
C TYR A 20 21.71 -10.37 31.22
N GLU A 21 21.28 -10.57 32.46
CA GLU A 21 20.67 -11.83 32.93
C GLU A 21 19.17 -11.94 32.54
N SER A 22 18.58 -10.91 31.95
CA SER A 22 17.19 -10.90 31.52
C SER A 22 16.98 -11.75 30.26
N ASN A 23 16.00 -12.67 30.31
CA ASN A 23 15.62 -13.50 29.16
C ASN A 23 14.57 -12.84 28.24
N THR A 24 14.35 -11.53 28.34
CA THR A 24 13.37 -10.82 27.52
C THR A 24 13.99 -9.68 26.72
N PRO A 25 13.62 -9.52 25.43
CA PRO A 25 14.03 -8.37 24.63
C PRO A 25 13.12 -7.15 24.83
N ARG A 26 12.06 -7.25 25.65
CA ARG A 26 11.09 -6.15 25.84
C ARG A 26 11.73 -4.97 26.56
N PHE A 27 11.79 -3.84 25.88
CA PHE A 27 12.36 -2.60 26.39
C PHE A 27 11.84 -2.23 27.79
N ASP A 28 10.52 -2.17 28.01
CA ASP A 28 9.92 -1.78 29.29
C ASP A 28 10.29 -2.72 30.45
N LEU A 29 10.44 -4.02 30.16
CA LEU A 29 10.86 -5.00 31.17
C LEU A 29 12.36 -4.87 31.48
N LEU A 30 13.18 -4.53 30.49
CA LEU A 30 14.60 -4.24 30.69
C LEU A 30 14.79 -2.95 31.51
N VAL A 31 14.01 -1.90 31.22
CA VAL A 31 13.99 -0.66 32.02
C VAL A 31 13.60 -0.95 33.48
N LYS A 32 12.57 -1.79 33.69
CA LYS A 32 12.17 -2.20 35.03
C LYS A 32 13.27 -3.02 35.73
N ALA A 33 13.96 -3.90 35.01
CA ALA A 33 15.03 -4.73 35.56
C ALA A 33 16.28 -3.93 35.92
N SER A 34 16.61 -2.89 35.14
CA SER A 34 17.73 -1.99 35.42
C SER A 34 17.43 -0.99 36.54
N GLY A 35 16.15 -0.80 36.90
CA GLY A 35 15.74 0.18 37.91
C GLY A 35 15.73 1.62 37.40
N LEU A 36 15.85 1.82 36.09
CA LEU A 36 15.74 3.16 35.47
C LEU A 36 14.31 3.69 35.61
N ASP A 37 14.17 5.00 35.81
CA ASP A 37 12.89 5.70 35.90
C ASP A 37 12.38 6.08 34.49
N PRO A 38 11.27 5.48 34.03
CA PRO A 38 10.63 5.81 32.76
C PRO A 38 10.35 7.30 32.56
N LYS A 39 10.12 8.05 33.64
CA LYS A 39 9.72 9.47 33.60
C LYS A 39 10.89 10.44 33.47
N ARG A 40 12.13 9.97 33.60
CA ARG A 40 13.30 10.86 33.71
C ARG A 40 14.48 10.39 32.89
N ASP A 41 14.79 9.10 32.93
CA ASP A 41 16.07 8.60 32.45
C ASP A 41 16.13 8.47 30.92
N PHE A 42 14.99 8.63 30.25
CA PHE A 42 14.87 8.55 28.80
C PHE A 42 14.67 9.91 28.12
N GLN A 43 14.75 11.02 28.87
CA GLN A 43 14.72 12.37 28.32
C GLN A 43 16.07 12.74 27.67
N HIS A 44 16.03 13.46 26.54
CA HIS A 44 17.21 13.94 25.79
C HIS A 44 18.20 12.84 25.38
N THR A 45 17.72 11.59 25.25
CA THR A 45 18.55 10.43 24.92
C THR A 45 18.54 10.13 23.42
N ASN A 46 19.60 9.45 22.96
CA ASN A 46 19.62 8.88 21.61
C ASN A 46 19.09 7.45 21.67
N LEU A 47 17.87 7.26 21.18
CA LEU A 47 17.12 5.98 21.17
C LEU A 47 16.92 5.46 19.74
N ARG A 48 17.75 5.93 18.80
CA ARG A 48 17.65 5.53 17.40
C ARG A 48 17.88 4.04 17.24
N ASN A 49 17.12 3.42 16.33
CA ASN A 49 17.20 2.00 16.00
C ASN A 49 16.83 1.03 17.13
N LEU A 50 16.27 1.51 18.25
CA LEU A 50 15.77 0.60 19.29
C LEU A 50 14.51 -0.14 18.85
N ASP A 51 14.35 -1.35 19.38
CA ASP A 51 13.15 -2.16 19.17
C ASP A 51 12.18 -1.98 20.35
N PHE A 52 11.06 -1.31 20.09
CA PHE A 52 9.96 -1.14 21.04
C PHE A 52 8.80 -2.10 20.77
N CYS A 53 8.96 -3.11 19.92
CA CYS A 53 7.89 -4.06 19.61
C CYS A 53 7.37 -4.76 20.86
N GLY A 54 6.06 -4.65 21.09
CA GLY A 54 5.39 -5.22 22.25
C GLY A 54 5.69 -4.51 23.57
N ALA A 55 6.51 -3.46 23.61
CA ALA A 55 6.82 -2.74 24.84
C ALA A 55 5.60 -1.94 25.34
N ASP A 56 5.48 -1.83 26.66
CA ASP A 56 4.54 -0.91 27.30
C ASP A 56 5.24 0.42 27.58
N LEU A 57 4.97 1.43 26.76
CA LEU A 57 5.60 2.75 26.85
C LEU A 57 4.73 3.76 27.61
N ARG A 58 3.64 3.32 28.25
CA ARG A 58 2.78 4.20 29.05
C ARG A 58 3.54 4.74 30.25
N GLY A 59 3.43 6.03 30.51
CA GLY A 59 4.13 6.73 31.58
C GLY A 59 5.61 7.04 31.33
N PHE A 60 6.15 6.69 30.16
CA PHE A 60 7.51 7.10 29.77
C PHE A 60 7.55 8.57 29.35
N ASP A 61 8.65 9.24 29.67
CA ASP A 61 8.97 10.58 29.18
C ASP A 61 10.21 10.54 28.28
N PHE A 62 9.97 10.68 26.98
CA PHE A 62 10.97 10.73 25.92
C PHE A 62 11.25 12.17 25.45
N SER A 63 10.95 13.18 26.27
CA SER A 63 11.11 14.59 25.88
C SER A 63 12.53 14.88 25.40
N GLY A 64 12.64 15.49 24.22
CA GLY A 64 13.90 15.87 23.57
C GLY A 64 14.73 14.72 23.01
N SER A 65 14.24 13.48 23.08
CA SER A 65 14.97 12.29 22.64
C SER A 65 14.89 12.08 21.13
N ASP A 66 15.84 11.32 20.58
CA ASP A 66 15.86 10.92 19.17
C ASP A 66 15.43 9.46 19.02
N LEU A 67 14.19 9.24 18.59
CA LEU A 67 13.58 7.92 18.35
C LEU A 67 13.48 7.62 16.85
N ARG A 68 14.20 8.34 15.99
CA ARG A 68 14.16 8.06 14.55
C ARG A 68 14.68 6.65 14.29
N GLN A 69 14.03 5.94 13.38
CA GLN A 69 14.35 4.56 13.00
C GLN A 69 14.12 3.53 14.12
N SER A 70 13.48 3.90 15.24
CA SER A 70 13.04 2.91 16.21
C SER A 70 11.85 2.12 15.67
N ALA A 71 11.74 0.85 16.04
CA ALA A 71 10.67 -0.02 15.57
C ALA A 71 9.55 -0.15 16.59
N LYS A 72 8.30 -0.19 16.13
CA LYS A 72 7.13 -0.59 16.92
C LYS A 72 6.27 -1.58 16.15
N ASN A 73 5.35 -2.23 16.84
CA ASN A 73 4.27 -2.99 16.21
C ASN A 73 2.93 -2.67 16.87
N SER A 74 1.87 -3.34 16.45
CA SER A 74 0.51 -3.22 17.00
C SER A 74 0.41 -3.59 18.49
N ASN A 75 1.39 -4.32 19.03
CA ASN A 75 1.45 -4.68 20.45
C ASN A 75 2.20 -3.66 21.31
N THR A 76 2.84 -2.65 20.71
CA THR A 76 3.48 -1.56 21.46
C THR A 76 2.39 -0.65 22.04
N LEU A 77 2.33 -0.52 23.36
CA LEU A 77 1.30 0.27 24.05
C LEU A 77 1.80 1.69 24.27
N ILE A 78 1.08 2.66 23.70
CA ILE A 78 1.30 4.10 23.84
C ILE A 78 -0.06 4.74 24.08
N ASP A 79 -0.15 5.64 25.06
CA ASP A 79 -1.33 6.44 25.33
C ASP A 79 -0.95 7.90 25.64
N ASP A 80 -1.89 8.66 26.17
CA ASP A 80 -1.71 10.06 26.57
C ASP A 80 -0.71 10.26 27.73
N THR A 81 -0.30 9.19 28.40
CA THR A 81 0.73 9.23 29.45
C THR A 81 2.15 9.04 28.90
N THR A 82 2.31 8.67 27.63
CA THR A 82 3.62 8.63 26.97
C THR A 82 3.99 10.01 26.43
N ILE A 83 5.02 10.63 27.00
CA ILE A 83 5.40 12.02 26.69
C ILE A 83 6.50 12.03 25.63
N PHE A 84 6.29 12.81 24.56
CA PHE A 84 7.23 12.96 23.44
C PHE A 84 7.69 14.40 23.24
N GLY A 85 7.68 15.26 24.27
CA GLY A 85 7.90 16.70 24.13
C GLY A 85 9.16 17.03 23.34
N ASN A 86 9.03 17.62 22.14
CA ASN A 86 10.15 17.89 21.21
C ASN A 86 11.00 16.67 20.81
N ALA A 87 10.51 15.45 21.00
CA ALA A 87 11.19 14.24 20.54
C ALA A 87 11.19 14.16 19.01
N LYS A 88 12.26 13.62 18.43
CA LYS A 88 12.36 13.34 17.00
C LYS A 88 11.85 11.93 16.74
N ILE A 89 10.70 11.82 16.08
CA ILE A 89 10.01 10.54 15.88
C ILE A 89 9.89 10.25 14.39
N ASP A 90 10.36 9.07 14.01
CA ASP A 90 10.19 8.47 12.68
C ASP A 90 10.21 6.95 12.86
N TRP A 91 9.05 6.39 13.22
CA TRP A 91 8.94 4.99 13.60
C TRP A 91 8.88 4.08 12.40
N ILE A 92 9.56 2.94 12.53
CA ILE A 92 9.39 1.79 11.64
C ILE A 92 8.23 0.98 12.19
N ASP A 93 7.11 0.96 11.47
CA ASP A 93 6.00 0.05 11.78
C ASP A 93 6.33 -1.35 11.25
N ARG A 94 6.74 -2.25 12.16
CA ARG A 94 7.14 -3.63 11.81
C ARG A 94 6.03 -4.43 11.17
N ASP A 95 4.78 -4.17 11.52
CA ASP A 95 3.64 -4.87 10.93
C ASP A 95 3.42 -4.44 9.47
N SER A 96 3.94 -3.28 9.08
CA SER A 96 3.90 -2.80 7.70
C SER A 96 5.06 -3.31 6.84
N LEU A 97 6.14 -3.84 7.43
CA LEU A 97 7.30 -4.31 6.65
C LEU A 97 6.98 -5.44 5.67
N PRO A 98 6.25 -6.52 6.05
CA PRO A 98 5.87 -7.57 5.11
C PRO A 98 5.04 -7.04 3.94
N ILE A 99 4.13 -6.09 4.22
CA ILE A 99 3.31 -5.42 3.21
C ILE A 99 4.21 -4.66 2.22
N VAL A 100 5.14 -3.85 2.72
CA VAL A 100 6.06 -3.06 1.87
C VAL A 100 6.95 -3.97 1.02
N LEU A 101 7.48 -5.06 1.58
CA LEU A 101 8.28 -6.03 0.83
C LEU A 101 7.47 -6.70 -0.29
N LYS A 102 6.21 -7.07 -0.01
CA LYS A 102 5.31 -7.62 -1.04
C LYS A 102 5.01 -6.58 -2.12
N MET A 103 4.82 -5.30 -1.76
CA MET A 103 4.64 -4.22 -2.73
C MET A 103 5.86 -4.07 -3.66
N GLN A 104 7.07 -4.09 -3.11
CA GLN A 104 8.31 -4.05 -3.90
C GLN A 104 8.42 -5.25 -4.86
N GLN A 105 8.02 -6.44 -4.43
CA GLN A 105 7.96 -7.63 -5.30
C GLN A 105 6.96 -7.43 -6.45
N ILE A 106 5.78 -6.86 -6.17
CA ILE A 106 4.77 -6.56 -7.18
C ILE A 106 5.31 -5.57 -8.22
N GLU A 107 6.02 -4.52 -7.78
CA GLU A 107 6.60 -3.50 -8.65
C GLU A 107 7.74 -4.03 -9.53
N ALA A 108 8.50 -5.01 -9.04
CA ALA A 108 9.58 -5.64 -9.79
C ALA A 108 9.08 -6.56 -10.92
N VAL A 109 7.80 -6.97 -10.89
CA VAL A 109 7.24 -7.91 -11.86
C VAL A 109 6.74 -7.21 -13.12
N THR A 110 7.18 -7.72 -14.28
CA THR A 110 6.79 -7.23 -15.60
C THR A 110 5.61 -7.99 -16.21
N THR A 111 5.34 -9.22 -15.77
CA THR A 111 4.27 -10.07 -16.34
C THR A 111 2.93 -9.91 -15.62
N PRO A 112 1.81 -9.74 -16.35
CA PRO A 112 0.48 -9.53 -15.76
C PRO A 112 0.04 -10.66 -14.82
N ASN A 113 0.27 -11.93 -15.20
CA ASN A 113 -0.14 -13.09 -14.40
C ASN A 113 0.55 -13.12 -13.03
N ASN A 114 1.87 -12.90 -12.98
CA ASN A 114 2.60 -12.89 -11.72
C ASN A 114 2.21 -11.68 -10.86
N ARG A 115 1.98 -10.51 -11.49
CA ARG A 115 1.53 -9.31 -10.78
C ARG A 115 0.19 -9.56 -10.09
N ARG A 116 -0.78 -10.14 -10.81
CA ARG A 116 -2.11 -10.49 -10.27
C ARG A 116 -2.03 -11.52 -9.15
N LEU A 117 -1.17 -12.53 -9.30
CA LEU A 117 -0.94 -13.53 -8.26
C LEU A 117 -0.42 -12.86 -6.97
N LEU A 118 0.61 -12.02 -7.07
CA LEU A 118 1.14 -11.29 -5.92
C LEU A 118 0.14 -10.29 -5.33
N LEU A 119 -0.66 -9.62 -6.15
CA LEU A 119 -1.74 -8.74 -5.68
C LEU A 119 -2.82 -9.52 -4.92
N ASN A 120 -3.17 -10.71 -5.40
CA ASN A 120 -4.11 -11.58 -4.71
C ASN A 120 -3.56 -12.06 -3.37
N GLU A 121 -2.29 -12.49 -3.33
CA GLU A 121 -1.59 -12.84 -2.09
C GLU A 121 -1.57 -11.66 -1.12
N LEU A 122 -1.18 -10.45 -1.58
CA LEU A 122 -1.16 -9.24 -0.75
C LEU A 122 -2.52 -8.99 -0.09
N THR A 123 -3.61 -9.07 -0.85
CA THR A 123 -4.96 -8.84 -0.30
C THR A 123 -5.49 -9.97 0.56
N THR A 124 -5.05 -11.20 0.32
CA THR A 124 -5.46 -12.37 1.10
C THR A 124 -4.73 -12.41 2.44
N GLU A 125 -3.44 -12.09 2.43
CA GLU A 125 -2.56 -12.15 3.60
C GLU A 125 -2.74 -10.94 4.52
N PHE A 126 -2.84 -9.73 3.96
CA PHE A 126 -2.86 -8.48 4.74
C PHE A 126 -4.19 -7.75 4.71
N GLY A 127 -5.15 -8.21 3.89
CA GLY A 127 -6.41 -7.51 3.69
C GLY A 127 -6.26 -6.20 2.90
N LYS A 128 -7.37 -5.47 2.76
CA LYS A 128 -7.44 -4.17 2.07
C LYS A 128 -7.33 -3.02 3.08
N THR A 129 -6.22 -2.97 3.82
CA THR A 129 -5.94 -1.87 4.77
C THR A 129 -5.81 -0.52 4.04
N PRO A 130 -5.94 0.63 4.72
CA PRO A 130 -5.73 1.94 4.11
C PRO A 130 -4.39 2.06 3.37
N HIS A 131 -3.32 1.45 3.91
CA HIS A 131 -2.00 1.44 3.27
C HIS A 131 -2.00 0.64 1.97
N VAL A 132 -2.55 -0.57 1.97
CA VAL A 132 -2.67 -1.43 0.80
C VAL A 132 -3.54 -0.78 -0.29
N VAL A 133 -4.66 -0.17 0.08
CA VAL A 133 -5.55 0.54 -0.85
C VAL A 133 -4.86 1.76 -1.46
N THR A 134 -4.15 2.55 -0.64
CA THR A 134 -3.40 3.72 -1.10
C THR A 134 -2.33 3.34 -2.11
N TYR A 135 -1.59 2.25 -1.85
CA TYR A 135 -0.63 1.68 -2.79
C TYR A 135 -1.29 1.29 -4.12
N MET A 136 -2.39 0.53 -4.10
CA MET A 136 -3.06 0.11 -5.34
C MET A 136 -3.55 1.30 -6.17
N ILE A 137 -4.11 2.34 -5.52
CA ILE A 137 -4.54 3.56 -6.21
C ILE A 137 -3.33 4.26 -6.84
N SER A 138 -2.24 4.43 -6.09
CA SER A 138 -1.01 5.04 -6.60
C SER A 138 -0.46 4.25 -7.79
N ALA A 139 -0.30 2.93 -7.66
CA ALA A 139 0.20 2.06 -8.71
C ALA A 139 -0.69 2.08 -9.97
N ALA A 140 -2.01 2.05 -9.81
CA ALA A 140 -2.95 2.19 -10.93
C ALA A 140 -2.80 3.56 -11.61
N THR A 141 -2.80 4.65 -10.85
CA THR A 141 -2.69 6.01 -11.40
C THR A 141 -1.35 6.28 -12.09
N ASN A 142 -0.28 5.61 -11.66
CA ASN A 142 1.05 5.72 -12.27
C ASN A 142 1.27 4.75 -13.45
N ALA A 143 0.39 3.78 -13.67
CA ALA A 143 0.51 2.81 -14.76
C ALA A 143 0.73 3.47 -16.14
N SER A 144 1.64 2.91 -16.94
CA SER A 144 2.01 3.48 -18.26
C SER A 144 1.14 2.96 -19.42
N ASP A 145 0.43 1.86 -19.16
CA ASP A 145 -0.40 1.09 -20.08
C ASP A 145 -1.69 0.62 -19.38
N LEU A 146 -2.67 0.24 -20.19
CA LEU A 146 -4.00 -0.13 -19.71
C LEU A 146 -4.03 -1.46 -18.95
N GLU A 147 -3.15 -2.40 -19.29
CA GLU A 147 -3.13 -3.72 -18.66
C GLU A 147 -2.62 -3.62 -17.22
N THR A 148 -1.53 -2.90 -17.00
CA THR A 148 -1.03 -2.59 -15.66
C THR A 148 -2.05 -1.83 -14.83
N PHE A 149 -2.75 -0.85 -15.42
CA PHE A 149 -3.84 -0.15 -14.75
C PHE A 149 -4.96 -1.10 -14.31
N LEU A 150 -5.36 -2.01 -15.19
CA LEU A 150 -6.40 -3.00 -14.94
C LEU A 150 -6.01 -3.97 -13.83
N ASP A 151 -4.75 -4.43 -13.83
CA ASP A 151 -4.24 -5.33 -12.81
C ASP A 151 -4.41 -4.73 -11.41
N PHE A 152 -4.00 -3.48 -11.20
CA PHE A 152 -4.13 -2.83 -9.89
C PHE A 152 -5.58 -2.44 -9.57
N SER A 153 -6.30 -1.85 -10.52
CA SER A 153 -7.70 -1.41 -10.30
C SER A 153 -8.64 -2.59 -10.01
N GLY A 154 -8.28 -3.80 -10.43
CA GLY A 154 -8.92 -5.06 -10.07
C GLY A 154 -9.00 -5.34 -8.57
N PHE A 155 -8.06 -4.83 -7.78
CA PHE A 155 -8.00 -5.12 -6.34
C PHE A 155 -8.50 -3.95 -5.46
N ILE A 156 -8.74 -2.78 -6.05
CA ILE A 156 -9.24 -1.58 -5.35
C ILE A 156 -10.70 -1.81 -4.91
N PRO A 157 -11.05 -1.50 -3.64
CA PRO A 157 -12.42 -1.62 -3.14
C PRO A 157 -13.37 -0.62 -3.81
N LYS A 158 -14.68 -0.88 -3.68
CA LYS A 158 -15.73 -0.02 -4.26
C LYS A 158 -15.95 1.27 -3.44
N ASP A 159 -15.63 1.25 -2.15
CA ASP A 159 -15.84 2.39 -1.24
C ASP A 159 -14.67 3.36 -1.31
N LEU A 160 -14.68 4.25 -2.31
CA LEU A 160 -13.67 5.28 -2.50
C LEU A 160 -14.24 6.68 -2.32
N SER A 161 -13.36 7.63 -1.98
CA SER A 161 -13.73 9.05 -2.01
C SER A 161 -14.00 9.52 -3.44
N ALA A 162 -14.85 10.55 -3.59
CA ALA A 162 -15.13 11.17 -4.88
C ALA A 162 -13.86 11.64 -5.62
N HIS A 163 -12.84 12.08 -4.88
CA HIS A 163 -11.55 12.47 -5.45
C HIS A 163 -10.79 11.27 -6.02
N GLN A 164 -10.68 10.17 -5.27
CA GLN A 164 -10.03 8.93 -5.74
C GLN A 164 -10.73 8.37 -6.99
N PHE A 165 -12.06 8.36 -7.01
CA PHE A 165 -12.84 7.97 -8.18
C PHE A 165 -12.51 8.84 -9.41
N LYS A 166 -12.51 10.16 -9.24
CA LYS A 166 -12.20 11.10 -10.32
C LYS A 166 -10.80 10.86 -10.90
N THR A 167 -9.81 10.65 -10.03
CA THR A 167 -8.42 10.41 -10.43
C THR A 167 -8.27 9.10 -11.20
N LEU A 168 -8.82 8.00 -10.70
CA LEU A 168 -8.78 6.69 -11.37
C LEU A 168 -9.50 6.74 -12.73
N ARG A 169 -10.67 7.40 -12.79
CA ARG A 169 -11.44 7.57 -14.03
C ARG A 169 -10.63 8.32 -15.09
N GLY A 170 -10.01 9.45 -14.72
CA GLY A 170 -9.20 10.25 -15.64
C GLY A 170 -8.02 9.47 -16.22
N LYS A 171 -7.34 8.66 -15.38
CA LYS A 171 -6.26 7.78 -15.84
C LYS A 171 -6.76 6.70 -16.79
N ALA A 172 -7.84 6.01 -16.44
CA ALA A 172 -8.45 4.97 -17.28
C ALA A 172 -8.79 5.51 -18.68
N GLN A 173 -9.48 6.65 -18.75
CA GLN A 173 -9.83 7.31 -20.02
C GLN A 173 -8.60 7.63 -20.87
N THR A 174 -7.54 8.14 -20.25
CA THR A 174 -6.28 8.48 -20.93
C THR A 174 -5.61 7.24 -21.53
N LEU A 175 -5.51 6.16 -20.76
CA LEU A 175 -4.88 4.91 -21.21
C LEU A 175 -5.69 4.21 -22.30
N LEU A 176 -7.02 4.23 -22.21
CA LEU A 176 -7.91 3.70 -23.23
C LEU A 176 -7.79 4.45 -24.55
N LYS A 177 -7.85 5.80 -24.51
CA LYS A 177 -7.63 6.63 -25.71
C LYS A 177 -6.29 6.32 -26.37
N LYS A 178 -5.22 6.18 -25.58
CA LYS A 178 -3.88 5.81 -26.06
C LYS A 178 -3.82 4.41 -26.69
N ARG A 179 -4.52 3.42 -26.11
CA ARG A 179 -4.56 2.05 -26.66
C ARG A 179 -5.32 2.01 -27.99
N LEU A 180 -6.45 2.71 -28.07
CA LEU A 180 -7.27 2.80 -29.28
C LEU A 180 -6.56 3.55 -30.42
N SER A 181 -5.89 4.67 -30.12
CA SER A 181 -5.14 5.40 -31.15
C SER A 181 -3.99 4.58 -31.74
N ARG A 182 -3.24 3.84 -30.90
CA ARG A 182 -2.19 2.92 -31.35
C ARG A 182 -2.73 1.77 -32.21
N ALA A 183 -3.90 1.23 -31.85
CA ALA A 183 -4.55 0.19 -32.64
C ALA A 183 -4.94 0.69 -34.04
N ARG A 184 -5.42 1.95 -34.15
CA ARG A 184 -5.73 2.59 -35.44
C ARG A 184 -4.49 2.83 -36.32
N SER A 185 -3.34 3.18 -35.72
CA SER A 185 -2.11 3.52 -36.45
C SER A 185 -1.39 2.33 -37.11
N ARG A 186 -1.50 1.11 -36.58
CA ARG A 186 -0.69 -0.04 -37.04
C ARG A 186 -1.21 -0.72 -38.31
N THR A 187 -2.44 -0.48 -38.74
CA THR A 187 -3.09 -1.33 -39.77
C THR A 187 -3.49 -0.60 -41.04
N GLY A 188 -3.41 0.73 -41.12
CA GLY A 188 -3.74 1.52 -42.33
C GLY A 188 -5.16 1.33 -42.86
N ARG A 189 -6.00 0.55 -42.18
CA ARG A 189 -7.41 0.24 -42.43
C ARG A 189 -8.07 0.16 -41.06
N GLU A 190 -9.29 0.69 -40.92
CA GLU A 190 -10.11 0.87 -39.69
C GLU A 190 -10.37 -0.39 -38.81
N ARG A 191 -9.67 -1.51 -39.02
CA ARG A 191 -10.11 -2.88 -38.71
C ARG A 191 -9.61 -3.53 -37.40
N THR A 192 -9.07 -2.81 -36.42
CA THR A 192 -8.44 -3.51 -35.26
C THR A 192 -8.61 -2.86 -33.88
N ALA A 193 -9.69 -2.11 -33.66
CA ALA A 193 -10.14 -1.78 -32.30
C ALA A 193 -10.76 -3.00 -31.58
N ILE A 194 -11.36 -3.91 -32.36
CA ILE A 194 -12.19 -5.06 -31.93
C ILE A 194 -11.41 -6.07 -31.07
N PHE A 195 -10.19 -6.44 -31.46
CA PHE A 195 -9.42 -7.49 -30.76
C PHE A 195 -8.90 -7.10 -29.36
N SER A 196 -8.78 -5.80 -29.07
CA SER A 196 -8.28 -5.35 -27.76
C SER A 196 -9.34 -5.39 -26.67
N ILE A 197 -10.63 -5.42 -27.05
CA ILE A 197 -11.76 -5.37 -26.13
C ILE A 197 -12.15 -6.76 -25.64
N ASP A 198 -12.06 -7.81 -26.48
CA ASP A 198 -12.38 -9.18 -26.05
C ASP A 198 -11.45 -9.69 -24.95
N SER A 199 -10.15 -9.38 -25.02
CA SER A 199 -9.20 -9.71 -23.95
C SER A 199 -9.51 -8.97 -22.65
N ILE A 200 -9.90 -7.69 -22.75
CA ILE A 200 -10.34 -6.88 -21.61
C ILE A 200 -11.65 -7.44 -21.03
N ALA A 201 -12.65 -7.72 -21.87
CA ALA A 201 -13.94 -8.29 -21.48
C ALA A 201 -13.80 -9.67 -20.81
N ASN A 202 -12.91 -10.53 -21.32
CA ASN A 202 -12.61 -11.82 -20.70
C ASN A 202 -11.84 -11.67 -19.38
N GLN A 203 -10.91 -10.71 -19.27
CA GLN A 203 -10.22 -10.42 -18.01
C GLN A 203 -11.18 -9.89 -16.93
N LEU A 204 -12.21 -9.14 -17.32
CA LEU A 204 -13.18 -8.53 -16.40
C LEU A 204 -14.21 -9.53 -15.85
N ARG A 205 -14.64 -10.53 -16.66
CA ARG A 205 -15.55 -11.60 -16.20
C ARG A 205 -14.99 -12.42 -15.05
N ASN A 206 -13.66 -12.46 -14.89
CA ASN A 206 -12.98 -13.25 -13.88
C ASN A 206 -12.70 -12.50 -12.57
N SER A 207 -13.19 -11.26 -12.38
CA SER A 207 -12.97 -10.49 -11.13
C SER A 207 -14.24 -9.72 -10.67
N PRO A 208 -15.28 -10.46 -10.20
CA PRO A 208 -16.65 -9.97 -9.97
C PRO A 208 -16.86 -9.05 -8.74
N SER A 209 -15.78 -8.51 -8.15
CA SER A 209 -15.88 -7.66 -6.95
C SER A 209 -15.01 -6.41 -7.01
N SER A 210 -14.58 -6.02 -8.21
CA SER A 210 -13.54 -5.00 -8.44
C SER A 210 -14.10 -3.68 -8.98
N LEU A 211 -13.40 -2.57 -8.76
CA LEU A 211 -13.72 -1.29 -9.41
C LEU A 211 -13.73 -1.41 -10.95
N SER A 212 -12.86 -2.26 -11.50
CA SER A 212 -12.83 -2.58 -12.93
C SER A 212 -14.14 -3.19 -13.45
N GLU A 213 -14.92 -3.89 -12.63
CA GLU A 213 -16.25 -4.35 -13.02
C GLU A 213 -17.14 -3.16 -13.42
N HIS A 214 -17.25 -2.12 -12.58
CA HIS A 214 -18.14 -0.99 -12.84
C HIS A 214 -17.64 -0.09 -13.97
N ILE A 215 -16.32 0.07 -14.07
CA ILE A 215 -15.67 0.90 -15.08
C ILE A 215 -15.83 0.30 -16.47
N TYR A 216 -15.77 -1.02 -16.58
CA TYR A 216 -15.71 -1.68 -17.88
C TYR A 216 -16.94 -2.52 -18.24
N GLU A 217 -17.82 -2.89 -17.31
CA GLU A 217 -19.14 -3.47 -17.61
C GLU A 217 -19.92 -2.54 -18.54
N ARG A 218 -19.87 -1.22 -18.29
CA ARG A 218 -20.53 -0.26 -19.16
C ARG A 218 -19.90 -0.18 -20.55
N LEU A 219 -18.58 -0.29 -20.63
CA LEU A 219 -17.86 -0.32 -21.90
C LEU A 219 -18.18 -1.61 -22.67
N VAL A 220 -18.24 -2.75 -21.99
CA VAL A 220 -18.70 -4.03 -22.55
C VAL A 220 -20.13 -3.89 -23.05
N LYS A 221 -21.04 -3.30 -22.26
CA LYS A 221 -22.43 -3.07 -22.65
C LYS A 221 -22.55 -2.22 -23.92
N VAL A 222 -21.86 -1.09 -24.00
CA VAL A 222 -21.86 -0.22 -25.19
C VAL A 222 -21.29 -0.96 -26.41
N VAL A 223 -20.26 -1.76 -26.22
CA VAL A 223 -19.67 -2.59 -27.30
C VAL A 223 -20.64 -3.66 -27.77
N SER A 224 -21.27 -4.39 -26.84
CA SER A 224 -22.25 -5.44 -27.15
C SER A 224 -23.49 -4.85 -27.84
N GLU A 225 -24.01 -3.72 -27.36
CA GLU A 225 -25.14 -3.01 -27.99
C GLU A 225 -24.80 -2.60 -29.43
N LYS A 226 -23.59 -2.06 -29.68
CA LYS A 226 -23.14 -1.76 -31.04
C LYS A 226 -22.93 -3.01 -31.91
N GLN A 227 -22.45 -4.12 -31.36
CA GLN A 227 -22.34 -5.38 -32.08
C GLN A 227 -23.72 -5.89 -32.54
N HIS A 228 -24.74 -5.78 -31.69
CA HIS A 228 -26.11 -6.18 -32.01
C HIS A 228 -26.79 -5.27 -33.03
N THR A 229 -26.53 -3.95 -32.98
CA THR A 229 -27.26 -2.97 -33.81
C THR A 229 -26.79 -2.92 -35.27
N ILE A 230 -25.53 -3.27 -35.56
CA ILE A 230 -24.96 -3.05 -36.90
C ILE A 230 -25.01 -4.31 -37.79
N SER A 231 -25.49 -5.48 -37.32
CA SER A 231 -25.48 -6.75 -38.08
C SER A 231 -24.13 -7.04 -38.79
N LEU A 232 -23.04 -6.51 -38.24
CA LEU A 232 -21.68 -6.74 -38.72
C LEU A 232 -21.19 -8.00 -38.02
N LYS A 233 -20.91 -9.05 -38.79
CA LYS A 233 -20.30 -10.34 -38.38
C LYS A 233 -19.11 -10.17 -37.41
N GLY A 234 -19.37 -9.85 -36.14
CA GLY A 234 -18.36 -9.61 -35.10
C GLY A 234 -17.58 -8.29 -35.17
N MET A 235 -18.05 -7.25 -35.89
CA MET A 235 -17.27 -5.99 -36.04
C MET A 235 -18.05 -4.76 -35.57
N ALA A 236 -17.90 -4.36 -34.30
CA ALA A 236 -18.34 -3.05 -33.81
C ALA A 236 -17.15 -2.10 -33.66
N THR A 237 -17.27 -0.89 -34.20
CA THR A 237 -16.28 0.19 -34.04
C THR A 237 -16.59 1.00 -32.79
N ILE A 238 -15.65 1.02 -31.81
CA ILE A 238 -15.71 1.97 -30.69
C ILE A 238 -15.21 3.35 -31.15
N GLU A 239 -16.04 4.35 -30.92
CA GLU A 239 -15.76 5.76 -31.12
C GLU A 239 -15.42 6.49 -29.81
N PRO A 240 -14.73 7.65 -29.87
CA PRO A 240 -14.41 8.44 -28.68
C PRO A 240 -15.63 8.84 -27.82
N ASN A 241 -16.80 9.03 -28.43
CA ASN A 241 -18.04 9.36 -27.70
C ASN A 241 -18.56 8.16 -26.91
N ASP A 242 -18.46 6.94 -27.44
CA ASP A 242 -18.85 5.70 -26.73
C ASP A 242 -18.06 5.51 -25.43
N LEU A 243 -16.77 5.86 -25.48
CA LEU A 243 -15.92 5.86 -24.29
C LEU A 243 -16.41 6.92 -23.31
N THR A 244 -16.59 8.15 -23.78
CA THR A 244 -17.05 9.26 -22.94
C THR A 244 -18.35 8.90 -22.21
N GLU A 245 -19.29 8.25 -22.91
CA GLU A 245 -20.56 7.77 -22.35
C GLU A 245 -20.38 6.59 -21.38
N ALA A 246 -19.56 5.59 -21.73
CA ALA A 246 -19.24 4.47 -20.83
C ALA A 246 -18.61 4.94 -19.52
N PHE A 247 -17.79 6.00 -19.57
CA PHE A 247 -17.09 6.54 -18.40
C PHE A 247 -17.82 7.67 -17.67
N ALA A 248 -18.90 8.25 -18.24
CA ALA A 248 -19.58 9.41 -17.67
C ALA A 248 -20.20 9.13 -16.29
N ARG A 249 -20.68 7.90 -16.06
CA ARG A 249 -21.46 7.52 -14.87
C ARG A 249 -20.70 6.73 -13.79
N ILE A 250 -19.40 6.51 -13.93
CA ILE A 250 -18.62 5.69 -12.99
C ILE A 250 -18.49 6.38 -11.63
N GLY A 251 -19.13 5.91 -10.57
CA GLY A 251 -19.04 6.54 -9.25
C GLY A 251 -19.98 7.73 -9.06
N TYR A 252 -21.13 7.70 -9.75
CA TYR A 252 -22.39 8.23 -9.26
C TYR A 252 -23.25 7.08 -8.76
#